data_AF-A0A485BQK0-F1
#
_entry.id   AF-A0A485BQK0-F1
#
_cell.length_a   1.000
_cell.length_b   1.000
_cell.length_c   1.000
_cell.angle_alpha   90.00
_cell.angle_beta   90.00
_cell.angle_gamma   90.00
#
_symmetry.space_group_name_H-M   'P 1'
#
loop_
_entity.id
_entity.type
_entity.pdbx_description
1 polymer ?
#
loop_
_entity_poly.entity_id
_entity_poly.type
_entity_poly.pdbx_seq_one_letter_code
_entity_poly.pdbx_strand_id
1 'polypeptide(L)' 'MTRRDPQGALFFSIDADGRLTQLVAFNDARTVKLAKRWMAAGRDLSAVPLDDLAFSLMSLR' A
#
# COMPACT_ATOMS: atom_id res chain seq x y z
N MET A 1 8.31 -5.45 -0.62
CA MET A 1 8.61 -4.25 -1.44
C MET A 1 8.69 -3.03 -0.54
N THR A 2 9.58 -2.08 -0.83
CA THR A 2 9.81 -0.90 0.02
C THR A 2 9.70 0.37 -0.81
N ARG A 3 8.81 1.29 -0.40
CA ARG A 3 8.64 2.65 -0.94
C ARG A 3 9.24 3.64 0.04
N ARG A 4 10.09 4.56 -0.42
CA ARG A 4 10.70 5.59 0.43
C ARG A 4 10.08 6.95 0.15
N ASP A 5 9.10 7.33 0.95
CA ASP A 5 8.45 8.64 0.86
C ASP A 5 9.15 9.66 1.76
N PRO A 6 9.13 10.98 1.43
CA PRO A 6 9.60 12.01 2.35
C PRO A 6 8.95 11.98 3.74
N GLN A 7 7.73 11.43 3.86
CA GLN A 7 6.99 11.29 5.12
C GLN A 7 7.38 10.02 5.90
N GLY A 8 8.12 9.10 5.28
CA GLY A 8 8.58 7.86 5.91
C GLY A 8 8.65 6.67 4.95
N ALA A 9 9.39 5.64 5.34
CA ALA A 9 9.42 4.39 4.60
C ALA A 9 8.09 3.63 4.77
N LEU A 10 7.58 3.14 3.66
CA LEU A 10 6.40 2.27 3.56
C LEU A 10 6.84 0.90 3.06
N PHE A 11 6.38 -0.15 3.73
CA PHE A 11 6.71 -1.53 3.39
C PHE A 11 5.44 -2.29 3.06
N PHE A 12 5.47 -3.06 1.97
CA PHE A 12 4.33 -3.79 1.43
C PHE A 12 4.71 -5.23 1.11
N SER A 13 3.76 -6.15 1.30
CA SER A 13 3.81 -7.51 0.80
C SER A 13 2.50 -7.84 0.08
N ILE A 14 2.62 -8.40 -1.11
CA ILE A 14 1.49 -8.94 -1.89
C ILE A 14 1.62 -10.46 -2.01
N ASP A 15 0.49 -11.16 -2.03
CA ASP A 15 0.47 -12.60 -2.34
C ASP A 15 0.47 -12.85 -3.86
N ALA A 16 0.39 -14.14 -4.23
CA ALA A 16 0.36 -14.58 -5.62
C ALA A 16 -0.91 -14.13 -6.37
N ASP A 17 -2.00 -13.83 -5.65
CA ASP A 17 -3.26 -13.33 -6.22
C ASP A 17 -3.26 -11.79 -6.33
N GLY A 18 -2.11 -11.15 -6.05
CA GLY A 18 -1.96 -9.69 -6.10
C GLY A 18 -2.58 -8.95 -4.91
N ARG A 19 -3.02 -9.64 -3.86
CA ARG A 19 -3.68 -9.01 -2.71
C ARG A 19 -2.68 -8.58 -1.65
N LEU A 20 -2.99 -7.50 -0.94
CA LEU A 20 -2.18 -7.03 0.18
C LEU A 20 -2.25 -8.01 1.35
N THR A 21 -1.10 -8.51 1.80
CA THR A 21 -0.99 -9.37 3.00
C THR A 21 -0.39 -8.62 4.19
N GLN A 22 0.48 -7.65 3.94
CA GLN A 22 1.12 -6.85 4.99
C GLN A 22 1.39 -5.42 4.52
N LEU A 23 1.18 -4.47 5.42
CA LEU A 23 1.64 -3.09 5.28
C LEU A 23 2.23 -2.58 6.60
N VAL A 24 3.41 -1.98 6.52
CA VAL A 24 4.05 -1.26 7.64
C VAL A 24 4.29 0.18 7.22
N ALA A 25 3.82 1.12 8.05
CA ALA A 25 3.98 2.55 7.86
C ALA A 25 4.35 3.21 9.19
N PHE A 26 5.20 4.23 9.15
CA PHE A 26 5.59 5.01 10.32
C PHE A 26 4.94 6.38 10.26
N ASN A 27 4.27 6.78 11.34
CA ASN A 27 3.57 8.08 11.46
C ASN A 27 2.53 8.38 10.37
N ASP A 28 2.05 7.37 9.64
CA ASP A 28 1.06 7.52 8.58
C ASP A 28 -0.21 6.67 8.82
N ALA A 29 -1.04 7.16 9.73
CA ALA A 29 -2.31 6.50 10.06
C ALA A 29 -3.29 6.46 8.86
N ARG A 30 -3.15 7.37 7.90
CA ARG A 30 -4.03 7.45 6.72
C ARG A 30 -3.75 6.29 5.78
N THR A 31 -2.49 6.00 5.51
CA THR A 31 -2.08 4.85 4.68
C THR A 31 -2.41 3.54 5.36
N VAL A 32 -2.24 3.42 6.68
CA VAL A 32 -2.69 2.23 7.43
C VAL A 32 -4.19 1.99 7.27
N LYS A 33 -5.02 3.04 7.36
CA LYS A 33 -6.48 2.90 7.16
C LYS A 33 -6.83 2.47 5.74
N LEU A 34 -6.11 2.95 4.73
CA LEU A 34 -6.30 2.55 3.33
C LEU A 34 -5.91 1.08 3.11
N ALA A 35 -4.77 0.67 3.66
CA ALA A 35 -4.30 -0.72 3.65
C ALA A 35 -5.37 -1.69 4.17
N LYS A 36 -5.94 -1.35 5.34
CA LYS A 36 -7.03 -2.13 5.96
C LYS A 36 -8.24 -2.27 5.04
N ARG A 37 -8.60 -1.21 4.31
CA ARG A 37 -9.70 -1.27 3.33
C ARG A 37 -9.38 -2.18 2.16
N TRP A 38 -8.17 -2.12 1.61
CA TRP A 38 -7.77 -3.01 0.51
C TRP A 38 -7.74 -4.48 0.93
N MET A 39 -7.23 -4.77 2.14
CA MET A 39 -7.24 -6.12 2.71
C MET A 39 -8.67 -6.64 2.89
N ALA A 40 -9.57 -5.82 3.45
CA ALA A 40 -10.97 -6.20 3.64
C ALA A 40 -11.71 -6.41 2.31
N ALA A 41 -11.36 -5.66 1.26
CA ALA A 41 -11.97 -5.77 -0.06
C ALA A 41 -11.36 -6.91 -0.91
N GLY A 42 -10.25 -7.52 -0.50
CA GLY A 42 -9.52 -8.50 -1.30
C GLY A 42 -9.08 -7.93 -2.66
N ARG A 43 -8.75 -6.64 -2.71
CA ARG A 43 -8.42 -5.93 -3.95
C ARG A 43 -7.12 -6.48 -4.56
N ASP A 44 -7.14 -6.72 -5.86
CA ASP A 44 -5.94 -6.98 -6.66
C ASP A 44 -5.14 -5.68 -6.83
N LEU A 45 -3.89 -5.69 -6.36
CA LEU A 45 -2.93 -4.61 -6.40
C LEU A 45 -1.72 -4.94 -7.29
N SER A 46 -1.74 -6.06 -8.03
CA SER A 46 -0.62 -6.50 -8.87
C SER A 46 -0.25 -5.49 -9.98
N ALA A 47 -1.25 -4.77 -10.51
CA ALA A 47 -1.08 -3.72 -11.51
C ALA A 47 -0.89 -2.31 -10.91
N VAL A 48 -0.83 -2.18 -9.59
CA VAL A 48 -0.66 -0.90 -8.92
C VAL A 48 0.83 -0.61 -8.74
N PRO A 49 1.34 0.57 -9.17
CA PRO A 49 2.73 0.95 -8.98
C PRO A 49 2.94 1.40 -7.52
N LEU A 50 2.96 0.45 -6.59
CA LEU A 50 3.02 0.70 -5.15
C LEU A 50 4.33 1.37 -4.70
N ASP A 51 5.42 1.16 -5.43
CA ASP A 51 6.72 1.81 -5.22
C ASP A 51 6.84 3.20 -5.82
N ASP A 52 5.98 3.56 -6.78
CA ASP A 52 6.06 4.86 -7.46
C ASP A 52 5.61 5.99 -6.54
N LEU A 53 6.55 6.88 -6.22
CA LEU A 53 6.33 8.06 -5.37
C LEU A 53 5.42 9.09 -6.03
N ALA A 54 5.41 9.19 -7.36
CA ALA A 54 4.50 10.07 -8.09
C ALA A 54 3.06 9.52 -8.10
N PHE A 55 2.89 8.21 -7.89
CA PHE A 55 1.58 7.60 -7.79
C PHE A 55 0.93 7.87 -6.42
N SER A 56 -0.27 8.45 -6.46
CA SER A 56 -1.08 8.67 -5.28
C SER A 56 -1.86 7.41 -4.92
N LEU A 57 -1.44 6.71 -3.86
CA LEU A 57 -2.17 5.56 -3.31
C LEU A 57 -3.64 5.90 -2.99
N MET A 58 -3.92 7.15 -2.62
CA MET A 58 -5.26 7.62 -2.28
C MET A 58 -6.22 7.66 -3.47
N SER A 59 -5.73 7.60 -4.72
CA SER A 59 -6.56 7.45 -5.91
C SER A 59 -7.33 6.11 -5.93
N LEU A 60 -6.84 5.12 -5.19
CA LEU A 60 -7.42 3.78 -5.08
C LEU A 60 -8.29 3.60 -3.84
N ARG A 61 -8.86 4.68 -3.28
CA ARG A 61 -9.73 4.62 -2.10
C ARG A 61 -10.94 3.70 -2.29
#